data_AF-A0A842ZWS4-F1
#
_entry.id   AF-A0A842ZWS4-F1
#
_cell.length_a   1.000
_cell.length_b   1.000
_cell.length_c   1.000
_cell.angle_alpha   90.00
_cell.angle_beta   90.00
_cell.angle_gamma   90.00
#
_symmetry.space_group_name_H-M   'P 1'
#
loop_
_entity.id
_entity.type
_entity.pdbx_description
1 polymer ?
#
loop_
_entity_poly.entity_id
_entity_poly.type
_entity_poly.pdbx_seq_one_letter_code
_entity_poly.pdbx_strand_id
1 'polypeptide(L)'
;MFIQKRKRAVGIGIMLVLTTFVGMTANVSGTGEPPIADAGGPYTGEECTSMLLNASGSSDPDSDPLTYRWNIEGSWYDNANYTYLEWTWLDDFSGEITLEVSDGDLTALDTAVVLVLNVPPVILNVTGPTDVDVDVEMSLMVNFFDGLPDPRGMIASLDTYTATFSWGDGSSTEFSLGVNEFNFSGTHVYTEAGAYQINITIVDDNGGEASAIWKINVDGDLALVEAGPDGVIDEGSMFVSVGFLADDSGTYTAQVDYGDGTGAQELLLNLGNTFDLQHLYCDNGVYTVLVTAFNEGKEWESDSAIVTVNNVAPTIESMSGPPTDPIRLGNAIYLVGVFTDPGVLDSHIALIQWGDTQTTTVNLSAGVYQVNQSHTYASAGVYIITLTVTDDDGGSDAKSIDTYVVVYDPNCGFVTGGGWIIALPGSYPANPDLTGRCNFGFVSKYKKGHNTPEGNTEFQFQLGSLNFHSHTYEWLLISGAKATYKGEGTINGVGHYGFRLTAIDGKINRDGSIDKFRIKIWDTDNNDLIVFDNNLGAPDDQNPSTVMSGGQITIHKA
;
A
#
# COMPACT_ATOMS: atom_id res chain seq x y z
N MET A 1 -57.24 17.53 40.88
CA MET A 1 -58.43 18.25 41.37
C MET A 1 -59.57 17.25 41.46
N PHE A 2 -60.07 17.00 42.66
CA PHE A 2 -61.07 15.98 43.03
C PHE A 2 -62.40 16.09 42.27
N ILE A 3 -62.95 14.99 41.76
CA ILE A 3 -64.42 14.76 41.73
C ILE A 3 -64.74 13.28 42.02
N GLN A 4 -65.82 13.12 42.79
CA GLN A 4 -66.22 12.02 43.64
C GLN A 4 -66.78 10.75 42.96
N LYS A 5 -66.53 9.63 43.65
CA LYS A 5 -67.36 8.41 43.68
C LYS A 5 -68.85 8.71 43.89
N ARG A 6 -69.72 8.05 43.13
CA ARG A 6 -71.08 7.70 43.58
C ARG A 6 -71.31 6.19 43.47
N LYS A 7 -71.40 5.54 44.63
CA LYS A 7 -72.05 4.24 44.81
C LYS A 7 -73.55 4.42 44.53
N ARG A 8 -74.14 3.51 43.75
CA ARG A 8 -75.55 3.13 43.89
C ARG A 8 -75.62 1.61 43.91
N ALA A 9 -76.29 1.10 44.93
CA ALA A 9 -76.56 -0.31 45.12
C ALA A 9 -78.08 -0.53 45.05
N VAL A 10 -78.41 -1.75 44.64
CA VAL A 10 -79.65 -2.51 44.87
C VAL A 10 -80.84 -2.22 43.94
N GLY A 11 -81.28 -3.30 43.28
CA GLY A 11 -82.57 -3.42 42.62
C GLY A 11 -82.73 -4.79 41.96
N ILE A 12 -82.85 -5.85 42.76
CA ILE A 12 -83.29 -7.19 42.31
C ILE A 12 -84.75 -7.03 41.84
N GLY A 13 -85.00 -7.29 40.56
CA GLY A 13 -86.33 -7.31 39.96
C GLY A 13 -86.57 -8.65 39.27
N ILE A 14 -87.21 -9.57 40.00
CA ILE A 14 -87.77 -10.81 39.46
C ILE A 14 -88.93 -10.42 38.54
N MET A 15 -88.77 -10.64 37.24
CA MET A 15 -89.81 -10.40 36.24
C MET A 15 -90.68 -11.65 36.12
N LEU A 16 -91.77 -11.68 36.87
CA LEU A 16 -92.86 -12.64 36.73
C LEU A 16 -93.69 -12.22 35.49
N VAL A 17 -93.59 -12.94 34.38
CA VAL A 17 -94.48 -12.72 33.23
C VAL A 17 -95.73 -13.55 33.43
N LEU A 18 -96.83 -12.85 33.70
CA LEU A 18 -98.18 -13.40 33.80
C LEU A 18 -98.71 -13.73 32.40
N THR A 19 -99.14 -14.97 32.22
CA THR A 19 -99.87 -15.51 31.08
C THR A 19 -101.15 -14.72 30.76
N THR A 20 -101.33 -14.32 29.50
CA THR A 20 -102.65 -14.05 28.90
C THR A 20 -102.98 -15.16 27.91
N PHE A 21 -103.95 -16.01 28.29
CA PHE A 21 -104.61 -16.97 27.41
C PHE A 21 -105.53 -16.23 26.44
N VAL A 22 -105.30 -16.38 25.14
CA VAL A 22 -106.32 -16.17 24.09
C VAL A 22 -106.58 -17.53 23.48
N GLY A 23 -107.80 -18.03 23.66
CA GLY A 23 -108.24 -19.31 23.11
C GLY A 23 -108.24 -19.25 21.60
N MET A 24 -107.40 -20.08 20.99
CA MET A 24 -107.49 -20.45 19.59
C MET A 24 -107.75 -21.96 19.58
N THR A 25 -108.88 -22.33 19.01
CA THR A 25 -109.35 -23.70 18.85
C THR A 25 -108.33 -24.52 18.05
N ALA A 26 -107.68 -25.48 18.72
CA ALA A 26 -106.87 -26.50 18.09
C ALA A 26 -107.76 -27.53 17.39
N ASN A 27 -107.57 -27.70 16.09
CA ASN A 27 -107.87 -28.97 15.44
C ASN A 27 -106.84 -29.97 15.97
N VAL A 28 -107.30 -30.89 16.82
CA VAL A 28 -106.53 -32.04 17.27
C VAL A 28 -106.55 -33.09 16.16
N SER A 29 -105.41 -33.29 15.51
CA SER A 29 -105.04 -34.57 14.90
C SER A 29 -103.51 -34.67 14.84
N GLY A 30 -102.95 -35.21 15.92
CA GLY A 30 -101.58 -35.67 16.08
C GLY A 30 -101.52 -36.32 17.47
N THR A 31 -101.47 -37.64 17.53
CA THR A 31 -101.51 -38.43 18.77
C THR A 31 -100.11 -38.95 19.14
N GLY A 32 -99.06 -38.25 18.73
CA GLY A 32 -97.66 -38.63 18.97
C GLY A 32 -97.09 -38.06 20.27
N GLU A 33 -96.13 -38.77 20.85
CA GLU A 33 -95.27 -38.31 21.94
C GLU A 33 -94.15 -37.41 21.39
N PRO A 34 -93.70 -36.38 22.12
CA PRO A 34 -92.62 -35.52 21.64
C PRO A 34 -91.29 -36.29 21.50
N PRO A 35 -90.39 -35.83 20.61
CA PRO A 35 -89.06 -36.42 20.49
C PRO A 35 -88.24 -36.20 21.77
N ILE A 36 -87.18 -36.99 21.94
CA ILE A 36 -86.16 -36.81 22.97
C ILE A 36 -84.92 -36.23 22.28
N ALA A 37 -84.56 -35.00 22.63
CA ALA A 37 -83.33 -34.37 22.18
C ALA A 37 -82.15 -34.82 23.05
N ASP A 38 -81.03 -35.16 22.40
CA ASP A 38 -79.73 -35.42 23.04
C ASP A 38 -78.67 -34.62 22.27
N ALA A 39 -78.22 -33.52 22.86
CA ALA A 39 -77.21 -32.63 22.32
C ALA A 39 -75.78 -33.21 22.45
N GLY A 40 -75.63 -34.36 23.10
CA GLY A 40 -74.34 -34.99 23.37
C GLY A 40 -73.43 -34.11 24.24
N GLY A 41 -72.14 -34.05 23.87
CA GLY A 41 -71.14 -33.27 24.59
C GLY A 41 -70.73 -33.87 25.96
N PRO A 42 -70.01 -33.12 26.80
CA PRO A 42 -69.46 -31.77 26.52
C PRO A 42 -68.47 -31.79 25.35
N TYR A 43 -68.37 -30.65 24.67
CA TYR A 43 -67.49 -30.45 23.53
C TYR A 43 -66.28 -29.61 23.94
N THR A 44 -65.08 -30.04 23.55
CA THR A 44 -63.85 -29.30 23.84
C THR A 44 -62.90 -29.39 22.65
N GLY A 45 -62.34 -28.25 22.26
CA GLY A 45 -61.41 -28.14 21.15
C GLY A 45 -60.58 -26.86 21.25
N GLU A 46 -59.62 -26.72 20.36
CA GLU A 46 -58.92 -25.45 20.11
C GLU A 46 -59.70 -24.69 19.03
N GLU A 47 -59.61 -23.37 19.03
CA GLU A 47 -60.16 -22.58 17.93
C GLU A 47 -59.52 -22.98 16.59
N CYS A 48 -60.14 -22.56 15.50
CA CYS A 48 -59.80 -22.95 14.14
C CYS A 48 -59.87 -24.47 13.86
N THR A 49 -60.23 -25.28 14.86
CA THR A 49 -60.45 -26.73 14.71
C THR A 49 -61.91 -27.01 14.37
N SER A 50 -62.15 -27.80 13.33
CA SER A 50 -63.49 -28.30 13.03
C SER A 50 -63.95 -29.29 14.10
N MET A 51 -65.10 -29.01 14.71
CA MET A 51 -65.71 -29.83 15.74
C MET A 51 -67.01 -30.46 15.24
N LEU A 52 -67.20 -31.74 15.56
CA LEU A 52 -68.37 -32.52 15.16
C LEU A 52 -69.40 -32.55 16.29
N LEU A 53 -70.45 -31.73 16.18
CA LEU A 53 -71.59 -31.75 17.09
C LEU A 53 -72.48 -32.94 16.76
N ASN A 54 -72.85 -33.74 17.76
CA ASN A 54 -73.48 -35.05 17.57
C ASN A 54 -74.84 -35.14 18.27
N ALA A 55 -75.91 -35.15 17.47
CA ALA A 55 -77.30 -35.33 17.90
C ALA A 55 -77.81 -36.78 17.79
N SER A 56 -76.94 -37.76 17.48
CA SER A 56 -77.36 -39.15 17.20
C SER A 56 -77.96 -39.91 18.39
N GLY A 57 -77.85 -39.37 19.61
CA GLY A 57 -78.55 -39.88 20.79
C GLY A 57 -80.04 -39.53 20.83
N SER A 58 -80.49 -38.62 19.96
CA SER A 58 -81.89 -38.21 19.89
C SER A 58 -82.78 -39.33 19.34
N SER A 59 -84.01 -39.42 19.84
CA SER A 59 -84.93 -40.50 19.46
C SER A 59 -86.38 -40.05 19.52
N ASP A 60 -87.20 -40.64 18.67
CA ASP A 60 -88.65 -40.45 18.71
C ASP A 60 -89.35 -41.71 19.27
N PRO A 61 -90.23 -41.60 20.29
CA PRO A 61 -90.94 -42.74 20.84
C PRO A 61 -91.87 -43.45 19.83
N ASP A 62 -92.40 -42.72 18.85
CA ASP A 62 -93.26 -43.22 17.78
C ASP A 62 -92.48 -43.61 16.51
N SER A 63 -91.15 -43.42 16.53
CA SER A 63 -90.21 -43.65 15.43
C SER A 63 -90.46 -42.75 14.21
N ASP A 64 -90.98 -41.55 14.44
CA ASP A 64 -91.14 -40.55 13.39
C ASP A 64 -89.77 -40.00 12.91
N PRO A 65 -89.65 -39.59 11.63
CA PRO A 65 -88.41 -39.03 11.11
C PRO A 65 -88.06 -37.71 11.80
N LEU A 66 -86.84 -37.63 12.33
CA LEU A 66 -86.37 -36.45 13.06
C LEU A 66 -85.63 -35.44 12.15
N THR A 67 -85.84 -34.17 12.47
CA THR A 67 -85.07 -33.02 11.98
C THR A 67 -84.33 -32.35 13.13
N TYR A 68 -83.17 -31.76 12.84
CA TYR A 68 -82.25 -31.18 13.81
C TYR A 68 -81.90 -29.75 13.42
N ARG A 69 -81.85 -28.85 14.40
CA ARG A 69 -81.22 -27.54 14.27
C ARG A 69 -80.53 -27.12 15.54
N TRP A 70 -79.43 -26.39 15.40
CA TRP A 70 -78.57 -25.97 16.51
C TRP A 70 -78.64 -24.47 16.71
N ASN A 71 -78.82 -24.00 17.95
CA ASN A 71 -78.57 -22.63 18.33
C ASN A 71 -77.12 -22.50 18.79
N ILE A 72 -76.29 -21.85 17.97
CA ILE A 72 -74.89 -21.55 18.28
C ILE A 72 -74.79 -20.02 18.34
N GLU A 73 -74.35 -19.50 19.48
CA GLU A 73 -74.14 -18.06 19.71
C GLU A 73 -75.37 -17.19 19.39
N GLY A 74 -76.58 -17.72 19.65
CA GLY A 74 -77.85 -17.02 19.43
C GLY A 74 -78.44 -17.17 18.03
N SER A 75 -77.76 -17.84 17.10
CA SER A 75 -78.22 -18.08 15.74
C SER A 75 -78.60 -19.54 15.53
N TRP A 76 -79.72 -19.78 14.83
CA TRP A 76 -80.20 -21.13 14.51
C TRP A 76 -79.61 -21.62 13.17
N TYR A 77 -79.06 -22.83 13.19
CA TYR A 77 -78.47 -23.53 12.04
C TYR A 77 -79.22 -24.84 11.80
N ASP A 78 -79.97 -24.90 10.71
CA ASP A 78 -80.75 -26.09 10.35
C ASP A 78 -79.86 -27.16 9.73
N ASN A 79 -79.79 -28.33 10.37
CA ASN A 79 -79.03 -29.48 9.88
C ASN A 79 -79.92 -30.57 9.26
N ALA A 80 -81.20 -30.24 9.02
CA ALA A 80 -82.21 -31.12 8.44
C ALA A 80 -82.19 -32.50 9.12
N ASN A 81 -82.03 -33.59 8.37
CA ASN A 81 -82.11 -34.95 8.90
C ASN A 81 -80.72 -35.51 9.29
N TYR A 82 -79.68 -34.68 9.31
CA TYR A 82 -78.33 -35.10 9.67
C TYR A 82 -78.12 -34.98 11.18
N THR A 83 -77.64 -36.06 11.79
CA THR A 83 -77.32 -36.11 13.22
C THR A 83 -75.98 -35.47 13.57
N TYR A 84 -75.23 -34.97 12.59
CA TYR A 84 -73.90 -34.40 12.79
C TYR A 84 -73.78 -33.03 12.13
N LEU A 85 -73.30 -32.03 12.88
CA LEU A 85 -72.98 -30.70 12.36
C LEU A 85 -71.47 -30.44 12.57
N GLU A 86 -70.75 -30.20 11.47
CA GLU A 86 -69.37 -29.69 11.54
C GLU A 86 -69.42 -28.18 11.78
N TRP A 87 -68.77 -27.72 12.86
CA TRP A 87 -68.69 -26.31 13.21
C TRP A 87 -67.26 -25.95 13.62
N THR A 88 -66.78 -24.78 13.20
CA THR A 88 -65.47 -24.26 13.57
C THR A 88 -65.66 -22.90 14.21
N TRP A 89 -65.24 -22.77 15.47
CA TRP A 89 -65.07 -21.46 16.10
C TRP A 89 -63.74 -20.87 15.65
N LEU A 90 -63.75 -19.62 15.23
CA LEU A 90 -62.54 -18.89 14.79
C LEU A 90 -61.96 -18.02 15.91
N ASP A 91 -62.53 -18.09 17.11
CA ASP A 91 -62.17 -17.32 18.29
C ASP A 91 -62.44 -18.22 19.51
N ASP A 92 -61.87 -17.89 20.67
CA ASP A 92 -62.12 -18.61 21.91
C ASP A 92 -63.60 -18.50 22.33
N PHE A 93 -64.13 -19.58 22.90
CA PHE A 93 -65.55 -19.65 23.22
C PHE A 93 -65.79 -20.54 24.43
N SER A 94 -66.52 -20.03 25.41
CA SER A 94 -67.02 -20.83 26.53
C SER A 94 -68.50 -20.54 26.73
N GLY A 95 -69.34 -21.52 26.47
CA GLY A 95 -70.79 -21.34 26.58
C GLY A 95 -71.59 -22.63 26.42
N GLU A 96 -72.90 -22.49 26.39
CA GLU A 96 -73.83 -23.57 26.07
C GLU A 96 -74.38 -23.36 24.66
N ILE A 97 -74.52 -24.46 23.92
CA ILE A 97 -75.26 -24.53 22.65
C ILE A 97 -76.56 -25.31 22.87
N THR A 98 -77.59 -25.02 22.09
CA THR A 98 -78.89 -25.69 22.20
C THR A 98 -79.20 -26.49 20.96
N LEU A 99 -79.52 -27.78 21.10
CA LEU A 99 -80.10 -28.60 20.05
C LEU A 99 -81.63 -28.49 20.12
N GLU A 100 -82.30 -28.28 18.99
CA GLU A 100 -83.72 -28.54 18.83
C GLU A 100 -83.94 -29.72 17.88
N VAL A 101 -84.76 -30.67 18.32
CA VAL A 101 -85.18 -31.86 17.57
C VAL A 101 -86.67 -31.79 17.31
N SER A 102 -87.10 -32.03 16.07
CA SER A 102 -88.52 -32.07 15.69
C SER A 102 -88.88 -33.34 14.94
N ASP A 103 -90.02 -33.93 15.30
CA ASP A 103 -90.68 -35.06 14.60
C ASP A 103 -91.60 -34.59 13.45
N GLY A 104 -91.75 -33.27 13.26
CA GLY A 104 -92.66 -32.64 12.28
C GLY A 104 -93.92 -32.01 12.88
N ASP A 105 -94.28 -32.37 14.12
CA ASP A 105 -95.46 -31.86 14.85
C ASP A 105 -95.07 -31.18 16.18
N LEU A 106 -94.15 -31.78 16.94
CA LEU A 106 -93.62 -31.33 18.23
C LEU A 106 -92.10 -31.12 18.17
N THR A 107 -91.57 -30.45 19.20
CA THR A 107 -90.13 -30.22 19.35
C THR A 107 -89.65 -30.48 20.77
N ALA A 108 -88.39 -30.86 20.90
CA ALA A 108 -87.67 -30.95 22.16
C ALA A 108 -86.33 -30.22 22.08
N LEU A 109 -85.87 -29.72 23.22
CA LEU A 109 -84.59 -29.02 23.36
C LEU A 109 -83.67 -29.79 24.29
N ASP A 110 -82.39 -29.77 23.99
CA ASP A 110 -81.32 -30.17 24.90
C ASP A 110 -80.11 -29.23 24.76
N THR A 111 -79.27 -29.15 25.78
CA THR A 111 -78.09 -28.25 25.77
C THR A 111 -76.79 -29.01 25.99
N ALA A 112 -75.72 -28.53 25.36
CA ALA A 112 -74.37 -29.03 25.57
C ALA A 112 -73.41 -27.88 25.88
N VAL A 113 -72.47 -28.12 26.80
CA VAL A 113 -71.39 -27.16 27.09
C VAL A 113 -70.30 -27.30 26.03
N VAL A 114 -69.82 -26.16 25.55
CA VAL A 114 -68.69 -26.03 24.63
C VAL A 114 -67.58 -25.21 25.27
N LEU A 115 -66.34 -25.72 25.16
CA LEU A 115 -65.12 -25.02 25.54
C LEU A 115 -64.13 -25.04 24.36
N VAL A 116 -63.95 -23.89 23.72
CA VAL A 116 -62.96 -23.63 22.69
C VAL A 116 -61.80 -22.87 23.33
N LEU A 117 -60.61 -23.45 23.27
CA LEU A 117 -59.39 -22.92 23.86
C LEU A 117 -58.65 -22.03 22.85
N ASN A 118 -58.06 -20.95 23.36
CA ASN A 118 -57.16 -20.07 22.61
C ASN A 118 -55.97 -20.83 22.03
N VAL A 119 -55.63 -20.54 20.77
CA VAL A 119 -54.43 -20.99 20.10
C VAL A 119 -53.43 -19.84 20.11
N PRO A 120 -52.23 -19.99 20.69
CA PRO A 120 -51.23 -18.94 20.64
C PRO A 120 -50.68 -18.72 19.22
N PRO A 121 -50.27 -17.49 18.89
CA PRO A 121 -49.64 -17.19 17.62
C PRO A 121 -48.30 -17.94 17.46
N VAL A 122 -47.86 -18.09 16.20
CA VAL A 122 -46.58 -18.70 15.84
C VAL A 122 -45.80 -17.79 14.91
N ILE A 123 -44.60 -17.37 15.32
CA ILE A 123 -43.67 -16.63 14.45
C ILE A 123 -43.12 -17.58 13.38
N LEU A 124 -43.34 -17.25 12.11
CA LEU A 124 -42.87 -18.04 10.97
C LEU A 124 -41.45 -17.66 10.57
N ASN A 125 -41.16 -16.37 10.47
CA ASN A 125 -39.83 -15.86 10.20
C ASN A 125 -39.65 -14.42 10.69
N VAL A 126 -38.38 -14.09 10.93
CA VAL A 126 -37.89 -12.73 11.15
C VAL A 126 -36.78 -12.51 10.12
N THR A 127 -36.79 -11.38 9.43
CA THR A 127 -35.78 -11.02 8.43
C THR A 127 -35.28 -9.61 8.66
N GLY A 128 -33.97 -9.41 8.51
CA GLY A 128 -33.32 -8.11 8.62
C GLY A 128 -31.79 -8.23 8.51
N PRO A 129 -31.06 -7.14 8.73
CA PRO A 129 -29.60 -7.17 8.80
C PRO A 129 -29.13 -7.89 10.07
N THR A 130 -27.97 -8.53 9.97
CA THR A 130 -27.26 -9.12 11.12
C THR A 130 -26.10 -8.25 11.60
N ASP A 131 -25.77 -7.21 10.84
CA ASP A 131 -24.67 -6.27 11.07
C ASP A 131 -25.06 -4.89 10.55
N VAL A 132 -24.77 -3.83 11.31
CA VAL A 132 -24.99 -2.42 10.94
C VAL A 132 -23.97 -1.53 11.65
N ASP A 133 -23.65 -0.37 11.09
CA ASP A 133 -22.83 0.63 11.77
C ASP A 133 -23.68 1.42 12.79
N VAL A 134 -23.03 2.02 13.79
CA VAL A 134 -23.66 3.00 14.69
C VAL A 134 -24.33 4.14 13.92
N ASP A 135 -25.39 4.69 14.48
CA ASP A 135 -26.18 5.80 13.90
C ASP A 135 -26.84 5.51 12.53
N VAL A 136 -26.83 4.25 12.06
CA VAL A 136 -27.55 3.79 10.87
C VAL A 136 -28.92 3.18 11.24
N GLU A 137 -29.98 3.57 10.52
CA GLU A 137 -31.32 3.00 10.72
C GLU A 137 -31.39 1.57 10.16
N MET A 138 -31.71 0.62 11.05
CA MET A 138 -32.01 -0.77 10.69
C MET A 138 -33.52 -1.02 10.58
N SER A 139 -33.91 -2.09 9.88
CA SER A 139 -35.30 -2.55 9.86
C SER A 139 -35.40 -4.07 10.01
N LEU A 140 -36.39 -4.53 10.79
CA LEU A 140 -36.79 -5.92 10.88
C LEU A 140 -38.20 -6.08 10.33
N MET A 141 -38.42 -7.18 9.60
CA MET A 141 -39.75 -7.64 9.18
C MET A 141 -40.06 -8.96 9.87
N VAL A 142 -41.26 -9.08 10.41
CA VAL A 142 -41.75 -10.28 11.11
C VAL A 142 -42.99 -10.78 10.38
N ASN A 143 -43.01 -12.07 10.09
CA ASN A 143 -44.18 -12.79 9.61
C ASN A 143 -44.56 -13.84 10.64
N PHE A 144 -45.83 -13.88 11.03
CA PHE A 144 -46.37 -14.85 11.98
C PHE A 144 -47.68 -15.43 11.44
N PHE A 145 -48.27 -16.37 12.15
CA PHE A 145 -49.57 -16.93 11.84
C PHE A 145 -50.27 -17.36 13.12
N ASP A 146 -51.59 -17.25 13.14
CA ASP A 146 -52.41 -17.73 14.25
C ASP A 146 -53.61 -18.53 13.73
N GLY A 147 -53.86 -19.67 14.35
CA GLY A 147 -54.79 -20.69 13.88
C GLY A 147 -54.12 -22.00 13.43
N LEU A 148 -54.85 -22.80 12.65
CA LEU A 148 -54.43 -24.16 12.29
C LEU A 148 -54.16 -24.36 10.79
N PRO A 149 -53.11 -25.11 10.43
CA PRO A 149 -52.87 -25.50 9.05
C PRO A 149 -53.93 -26.53 8.58
N ASP A 150 -54.90 -26.11 7.78
CA ASP A 150 -55.87 -26.99 7.11
C ASP A 150 -55.41 -27.33 5.66
N PRO A 151 -55.44 -28.61 5.25
CA PRO A 151 -55.18 -29.05 3.86
C PRO A 151 -56.00 -28.34 2.76
N ARG A 152 -57.11 -27.67 3.10
CA ARG A 152 -58.01 -26.94 2.20
C ARG A 152 -57.73 -25.43 2.13
N GLY A 153 -56.79 -24.93 2.94
CA GLY A 153 -56.43 -23.51 3.09
C GLY A 153 -56.29 -23.15 4.56
N MET A 154 -55.46 -22.16 4.90
CA MET A 154 -55.24 -21.77 6.31
C MET A 154 -56.53 -21.19 6.89
N ILE A 155 -56.97 -21.69 8.06
CA ILE A 155 -58.05 -21.11 8.86
C ILE A 155 -57.37 -20.28 9.94
N ALA A 156 -57.53 -18.95 9.84
CA ALA A 156 -56.97 -17.98 10.76
C ALA A 156 -57.93 -17.70 11.92
N SER A 157 -57.38 -17.46 13.11
CA SER A 157 -58.16 -16.95 14.25
C SER A 157 -58.66 -15.53 13.99
N LEU A 158 -59.63 -15.07 14.78
CA LEU A 158 -60.18 -13.72 14.74
C LEU A 158 -59.53 -12.80 15.77
N ASP A 159 -58.38 -13.19 16.31
CA ASP A 159 -57.67 -12.45 17.34
C ASP A 159 -57.12 -11.11 16.84
N THR A 160 -56.86 -10.24 17.80
CA THR A 160 -56.05 -9.04 17.62
C THR A 160 -54.74 -9.18 18.38
N TYR A 161 -53.68 -8.54 17.89
CA TYR A 161 -52.34 -8.77 18.44
C TYR A 161 -51.70 -7.50 18.98
N THR A 162 -50.95 -7.66 20.06
CA THR A 162 -49.99 -6.68 20.53
C THR A 162 -48.59 -7.22 20.29
N ALA A 163 -47.84 -6.57 19.38
CA ALA A 163 -46.47 -6.95 19.07
C ALA A 163 -45.47 -5.95 19.69
N THR A 164 -44.35 -6.43 20.18
CA THR A 164 -43.31 -5.60 20.81
C THR A 164 -41.92 -5.99 20.32
N PHE A 165 -41.13 -4.99 19.90
CA PHE A 165 -39.67 -5.12 19.78
C PHE A 165 -39.03 -4.55 21.04
N SER A 166 -38.21 -5.34 21.73
CA SER A 166 -37.29 -4.87 22.77
C SER A 166 -35.87 -4.90 22.20
N TRP A 167 -35.31 -3.73 21.89
CA TRP A 167 -34.10 -3.60 21.05
C TRP A 167 -32.79 -3.99 21.75
N GLY A 168 -32.84 -4.28 23.05
CA GLY A 168 -31.68 -4.74 23.83
C GLY A 168 -30.79 -3.62 24.38
N ASP A 169 -31.03 -2.36 24.00
CA ASP A 169 -30.38 -1.15 24.52
C ASP A 169 -31.20 -0.45 25.64
N GLY A 170 -32.31 -1.07 26.04
CA GLY A 170 -33.26 -0.54 27.03
C GLY A 170 -34.46 0.19 26.41
N SER A 171 -34.50 0.36 25.08
CA SER A 171 -35.65 0.88 24.35
C SER A 171 -36.58 -0.23 23.85
N SER A 172 -37.83 0.15 23.55
CA SER A 172 -38.83 -0.77 23.00
C SER A 172 -39.85 -0.04 22.12
N THR A 173 -40.41 -0.76 21.15
CA THR A 173 -41.47 -0.26 20.25
C THR A 173 -42.64 -1.25 20.25
N GLU A 174 -43.87 -0.73 20.35
CA GLU A 174 -45.10 -1.52 20.41
C GLU A 174 -46.00 -1.25 19.20
N PHE A 175 -46.68 -2.29 18.72
CA PHE A 175 -47.60 -2.28 17.59
C PHE A 175 -48.92 -2.94 17.99
N SER A 176 -50.04 -2.37 17.57
CA SER A 176 -51.35 -3.00 17.66
C SER A 176 -51.75 -3.47 16.26
N LEU A 177 -51.97 -4.77 16.10
CA LEU A 177 -52.30 -5.41 14.84
C LEU A 177 -53.74 -5.89 14.88
N GLY A 178 -54.46 -5.66 13.78
CA GLY A 178 -55.85 -6.09 13.65
C GLY A 178 -55.98 -7.56 13.27
N VAL A 179 -57.24 -8.00 13.19
CA VAL A 179 -57.58 -9.33 12.69
C VAL A 179 -57.05 -9.53 11.27
N ASN A 180 -56.45 -10.70 11.00
CA ASN A 180 -55.77 -11.05 9.75
C ASN A 180 -54.51 -10.21 9.41
N GLU A 181 -53.93 -9.48 10.36
CA GLU A 181 -52.69 -8.72 10.15
C GLU A 181 -51.45 -9.51 10.61
N PHE A 182 -51.02 -10.44 9.77
CA PHE A 182 -49.97 -11.43 10.08
C PHE A 182 -48.52 -11.00 9.80
N ASN A 183 -48.29 -9.71 9.58
CA ASN A 183 -46.94 -9.17 9.35
C ASN A 183 -46.81 -7.74 9.86
N PHE A 184 -45.62 -7.39 10.31
CA PHE A 184 -45.27 -6.03 10.75
C PHE A 184 -43.76 -5.78 10.60
N SER A 185 -43.37 -4.51 10.65
CA SER A 185 -41.96 -4.10 10.60
C SER A 185 -41.63 -3.01 11.61
N GLY A 186 -40.45 -3.07 12.21
CA GLY A 186 -39.92 -2.05 13.11
C GLY A 186 -38.58 -1.51 12.61
N THR A 187 -38.31 -0.24 12.89
CA THR A 187 -36.99 0.38 12.65
C THR A 187 -36.36 0.85 13.95
N HIS A 188 -35.03 0.90 13.99
CA HIS A 188 -34.25 1.35 15.15
C HIS A 188 -32.88 1.88 14.73
N VAL A 189 -32.26 2.72 15.58
CA VAL A 189 -30.91 3.26 15.41
C VAL A 189 -30.15 3.03 16.73
N TYR A 190 -28.99 2.38 16.67
CA TYR A 190 -28.11 2.19 17.83
C TYR A 190 -27.02 3.27 17.86
N THR A 191 -26.88 3.94 19.00
CA THR A 191 -25.87 5.02 19.18
C THR A 191 -24.57 4.52 19.81
N GLU A 192 -24.47 3.25 20.14
CA GLU A 192 -23.33 2.63 20.81
C GLU A 192 -23.00 1.31 20.11
N ALA A 193 -21.71 1.05 19.92
CA ALA A 193 -21.24 -0.19 19.32
C ALA A 193 -21.44 -1.37 20.28
N GLY A 194 -21.73 -2.55 19.73
CA GLY A 194 -21.82 -3.78 20.50
C GLY A 194 -22.76 -4.83 19.90
N ALA A 195 -22.80 -5.99 20.55
CA ALA A 195 -23.72 -7.05 20.17
C ALA A 195 -25.03 -6.92 20.96
N TYR A 196 -26.14 -6.78 20.24
CA TYR A 196 -27.48 -6.65 20.82
C TYR A 196 -28.34 -7.90 20.55
N GLN A 197 -29.27 -8.16 21.46
CA GLN A 197 -30.32 -9.17 21.31
C GLN A 197 -31.68 -8.49 21.34
N ILE A 198 -32.38 -8.58 20.22
CA ILE A 198 -33.71 -8.01 20.04
C ILE A 198 -34.72 -9.11 20.39
N ASN A 199 -35.50 -8.89 21.45
CA ASN A 199 -36.60 -9.78 21.81
C ASN A 199 -37.88 -9.29 21.13
N ILE A 200 -38.50 -10.18 20.37
CA ILE A 200 -39.76 -9.95 19.66
C ILE A 200 -40.82 -10.76 20.38
N THR A 201 -41.91 -10.12 20.80
CA THR A 201 -43.05 -10.79 21.44
C THR A 201 -44.32 -10.41 20.72
N ILE A 202 -45.20 -11.38 20.48
CA ILE A 202 -46.54 -11.20 19.93
C ILE A 202 -47.51 -11.83 20.92
N VAL A 203 -48.52 -11.10 21.36
CA VAL A 203 -49.54 -11.58 22.28
C VAL A 203 -50.91 -11.38 21.63
N ASP A 204 -51.72 -12.43 21.53
CA ASP A 204 -53.12 -12.33 21.11
C ASP A 204 -53.99 -11.67 22.22
N ASP A 205 -55.24 -11.33 21.95
CA ASP A 205 -56.13 -10.66 22.92
C ASP A 205 -56.66 -11.58 24.03
N ASN A 206 -56.38 -12.88 23.95
CA ASN A 206 -56.79 -13.91 24.88
C ASN A 206 -55.60 -14.43 25.71
N GLY A 207 -54.41 -13.88 25.49
CA GLY A 207 -53.19 -14.04 26.28
C GLY A 207 -52.21 -15.12 25.79
N GLY A 208 -52.44 -15.76 24.64
CA GLY A 208 -51.44 -16.60 24.01
C GLY A 208 -50.28 -15.77 23.47
N GLU A 209 -49.06 -16.32 23.55
CA GLU A 209 -47.84 -15.59 23.24
C GLU A 209 -46.90 -16.36 22.30
N ALA A 210 -46.24 -15.62 21.41
CA ALA A 210 -45.11 -16.06 20.61
C ALA A 210 -43.90 -15.19 20.92
N SER A 211 -42.70 -15.76 20.90
CA SER A 211 -41.46 -14.98 21.05
C SER A 211 -40.35 -15.46 20.13
N ALA A 212 -39.53 -14.52 19.66
CA ALA A 212 -38.34 -14.76 18.86
C ALA A 212 -37.18 -13.85 19.29
N ILE A 213 -35.95 -14.27 19.00
CA ILE A 213 -34.74 -13.50 19.26
C ILE A 213 -34.04 -13.24 17.93
N TRP A 214 -33.77 -11.97 17.64
CA TRP A 214 -32.86 -11.55 16.57
C TRP A 214 -31.55 -11.05 17.18
N LYS A 215 -30.42 -11.44 16.60
CA LYS A 215 -29.10 -11.00 17.05
C LYS A 215 -28.52 -10.07 16.00
N ILE A 216 -28.00 -8.94 16.46
CA ILE A 216 -27.35 -7.96 15.61
C ILE A 216 -26.03 -7.54 16.23
N ASN A 217 -25.01 -7.41 15.39
CA ASN A 217 -23.77 -6.76 15.72
C ASN A 217 -23.87 -5.30 15.24
N VAL A 218 -23.54 -4.36 16.13
CA VAL A 218 -23.46 -2.94 15.81
C VAL A 218 -21.99 -2.60 15.83
N ASP A 219 -21.42 -2.43 14.64
CA ASP A 219 -20.04 -2.02 14.52
C ASP A 219 -19.92 -0.54 14.91
N GLY A 220 -18.90 -0.24 15.71
CA GLY A 220 -18.53 1.16 15.89
C GLY A 220 -18.02 1.70 14.58
N ASP A 221 -18.22 2.99 14.32
CA ASP A 221 -17.50 3.68 13.26
C ASP A 221 -16.03 3.33 13.43
N LEU A 222 -15.48 2.56 12.49
CA LEU A 222 -14.04 2.41 12.39
C LEU A 222 -13.55 3.79 11.97
N ALA A 223 -13.25 4.63 12.98
CA ALA A 223 -12.24 5.65 12.80
C ALA A 223 -11.04 4.90 12.22
N LEU A 224 -10.75 5.20 10.96
CA LEU A 224 -9.58 4.67 10.28
C LEU A 224 -8.93 5.83 9.55
N VAL A 225 -7.80 6.26 10.08
CA VAL A 225 -6.77 6.95 9.29
C VAL A 225 -5.87 5.88 8.69
N GLU A 226 -5.59 5.96 7.40
CA GLU A 226 -4.59 5.13 6.72
C GLU A 226 -3.60 6.06 6.02
N ALA A 227 -2.37 6.11 6.53
CA ALA A 227 -1.29 6.95 6.01
C ALA A 227 -0.69 6.40 4.70
N GLY A 228 -1.10 5.20 4.28
CA GLY A 228 -0.63 4.54 3.08
C GLY A 228 0.53 3.57 3.38
N PRO A 229 1.01 2.86 2.35
CA PRO A 229 2.04 1.83 2.55
C PRO A 229 3.41 2.41 2.93
N ASP A 230 4.19 1.60 3.63
CA ASP A 230 5.62 1.83 3.84
C ASP A 230 6.36 2.00 2.50
N GLY A 231 7.36 2.89 2.50
CA GLY A 231 8.15 3.25 1.33
C GLY A 231 9.64 2.96 1.50
N VAL A 232 10.31 2.66 0.38
CA VAL A 232 11.77 2.68 0.29
C VAL A 232 12.16 3.55 -0.90
N ILE A 233 12.96 4.58 -0.63
CA ILE A 233 13.47 5.52 -1.63
C ILE A 233 14.95 5.78 -1.39
N ASP A 234 15.59 6.48 -2.32
CA ASP A 234 16.94 7.00 -2.15
C ASP A 234 16.86 8.48 -1.75
N GLU A 235 17.81 9.00 -0.98
CA GLU A 235 17.81 10.41 -0.61
C GLU A 235 17.90 11.34 -1.83
N GLY A 236 17.47 12.59 -1.66
CA GLY A 236 17.28 13.50 -2.78
C GLY A 236 16.11 13.13 -3.69
N SER A 237 15.36 12.05 -3.39
CA SER A 237 14.14 11.66 -4.10
C SER A 237 12.86 12.07 -3.36
N MET A 238 11.79 12.27 -4.14
CA MET A 238 10.44 12.51 -3.61
C MET A 238 9.79 11.19 -3.17
N PHE A 239 9.42 11.11 -1.89
CA PHE A 239 8.41 10.17 -1.42
C PHE A 239 7.04 10.60 -1.93
N VAL A 240 6.31 9.67 -2.54
CA VAL A 240 4.93 9.88 -3.00
C VAL A 240 4.09 8.70 -2.54
N SER A 241 3.00 8.98 -1.84
CA SER A 241 2.03 7.98 -1.39
C SER A 241 0.63 8.57 -1.37
N VAL A 242 -0.36 7.73 -1.14
CA VAL A 242 -1.77 8.13 -0.96
C VAL A 242 -2.32 7.46 0.27
N GLY A 243 -3.20 8.16 0.96
CA GLY A 243 -3.91 7.66 2.13
C GLY A 243 -5.37 8.10 2.13
N PHE A 244 -6.10 7.67 3.16
CA PHE A 244 -7.51 8.03 3.31
C PHE A 244 -7.91 8.10 4.78
N LEU A 245 -9.03 8.78 5.03
CA LEU A 245 -9.79 8.72 6.27
C LEU A 245 -11.07 7.95 5.99
N ALA A 246 -11.57 7.19 6.95
CA ALA A 246 -12.86 6.54 6.87
C ALA A 246 -13.96 7.54 6.49
N ASP A 247 -14.93 7.07 5.70
CA ASP A 247 -16.07 7.87 5.27
C ASP A 247 -17.09 7.91 6.40
N ASP A 248 -17.04 8.97 7.21
CA ASP A 248 -18.14 9.30 8.10
C ASP A 248 -18.70 10.71 7.77
N SER A 249 -19.84 11.03 8.37
CA SER A 249 -20.58 12.27 8.10
C SER A 249 -19.94 13.56 8.66
N GLY A 250 -18.77 13.47 9.30
CA GLY A 250 -18.04 14.56 9.95
C GLY A 250 -17.31 15.51 9.00
N THR A 251 -16.82 16.63 9.56
CA THR A 251 -15.97 17.59 8.82
C THR A 251 -14.52 17.44 9.29
N TYR A 252 -13.68 16.89 8.42
CA TYR A 252 -12.29 16.57 8.73
C TYR A 252 -11.30 17.62 8.27
N THR A 253 -10.23 17.77 9.05
CA THR A 253 -8.97 18.37 8.63
C THR A 253 -7.84 17.41 9.00
N ALA A 254 -6.71 17.44 8.27
CA ALA A 254 -5.58 16.57 8.57
C ALA A 254 -4.26 17.35 8.63
N GLN A 255 -3.28 16.77 9.31
CA GLN A 255 -1.89 17.20 9.30
C GLN A 255 -0.98 16.00 9.04
N VAL A 256 0.22 16.26 8.50
CA VAL A 256 1.26 15.26 8.30
C VAL A 256 2.58 15.74 8.89
N ASP A 257 3.27 14.89 9.64
CA ASP A 257 4.67 15.05 10.04
C ASP A 257 5.48 13.96 9.34
N TYR A 258 6.42 14.35 8.48
CA TYR A 258 7.25 13.41 7.72
C TYR A 258 8.40 12.80 8.54
N GLY A 259 8.56 13.20 9.79
CA GLY A 259 9.52 12.63 10.73
C GLY A 259 10.96 13.11 10.56
N ASP A 260 11.22 14.06 9.67
CA ASP A 260 12.55 14.64 9.37
C ASP A 260 12.88 15.89 10.20
N GLY A 261 12.01 16.24 11.16
CA GLY A 261 12.18 17.41 12.02
C GLY A 261 11.70 18.74 11.40
N THR A 262 11.11 18.73 10.20
CA THR A 262 10.42 19.90 9.64
C THR A 262 9.13 20.25 10.37
N GLY A 263 8.60 19.30 11.17
CA GLY A 263 7.39 19.43 11.98
C GLY A 263 6.11 19.19 11.19
N ALA A 264 4.99 19.09 11.92
CA ALA A 264 3.69 18.85 11.32
C ALA A 264 3.26 19.98 10.36
N GLN A 265 2.76 19.58 9.18
CA GLN A 265 2.30 20.42 8.10
C GLN A 265 0.81 20.19 7.85
N GLU A 266 0.10 21.18 7.32
CA GLU A 266 -1.30 21.03 6.92
C GLU A 266 -1.43 20.05 5.74
N LEU A 267 -2.32 19.07 5.86
CA LEU A 267 -2.59 18.06 4.83
C LEU A 267 -3.98 18.30 4.23
N LEU A 268 -4.01 18.63 2.94
CA LEU A 268 -5.25 18.88 2.21
C LEU A 268 -5.96 17.56 1.90
N LEU A 269 -7.24 17.48 2.27
CA LEU A 269 -8.11 16.36 1.92
C LEU A 269 -8.75 16.58 0.55
N ASN A 270 -8.68 15.54 -0.28
CA ASN A 270 -9.36 15.41 -1.56
C ASN A 270 -10.84 15.02 -1.36
N LEU A 271 -11.61 15.00 -2.46
CA LEU A 271 -13.00 14.52 -2.42
C LEU A 271 -13.04 13.05 -1.94
N GLY A 272 -13.99 12.72 -1.06
CA GLY A 272 -14.11 11.38 -0.49
C GLY A 272 -13.03 11.03 0.54
N ASN A 273 -12.55 12.04 1.29
CA ASN A 273 -11.62 11.90 2.41
C ASN A 273 -10.30 11.18 2.09
N THR A 274 -9.82 11.27 0.84
CA THR A 274 -8.48 10.79 0.44
C THR A 274 -7.45 11.92 0.52
N PHE A 275 -6.16 11.60 0.52
CA PHE A 275 -5.09 12.61 0.47
C PHE A 275 -3.84 12.07 -0.22
N ASP A 276 -3.02 13.00 -0.72
CA ASP A 276 -1.73 12.70 -1.35
C ASP A 276 -0.59 13.13 -0.42
N LEU A 277 0.36 12.23 -0.19
CA LEU A 277 1.60 12.49 0.53
C LEU A 277 2.73 12.71 -0.46
N GLN A 278 3.49 13.78 -0.26
CA GLN A 278 4.56 14.23 -1.14
C GLN A 278 5.64 14.94 -0.32
N HIS A 279 6.82 14.34 -0.20
CA HIS A 279 7.94 14.93 0.56
C HIS A 279 9.32 14.57 0.02
N LEU A 280 10.26 15.51 0.06
CA LEU A 280 11.65 15.31 -0.35
C LEU A 280 12.50 15.05 0.90
N TYR A 281 13.12 13.88 0.99
CA TYR A 281 14.07 13.57 2.05
C TYR A 281 15.49 13.95 1.61
N CYS A 282 16.13 14.81 2.40
CA CYS A 282 17.43 15.43 2.11
C CYS A 282 18.63 14.68 2.70
N ASP A 283 18.37 13.59 3.42
CA ASP A 283 19.31 12.81 4.24
C ASP A 283 18.78 11.38 4.32
N ASN A 284 19.65 10.40 4.54
CA ASN A 284 19.28 9.01 4.67
C ASN A 284 18.78 8.68 6.08
N GLY A 285 17.96 7.64 6.20
CA GLY A 285 17.44 7.24 7.50
C GLY A 285 16.14 6.47 7.43
N VAL A 286 15.57 6.23 8.60
CA VAL A 286 14.24 5.64 8.74
C VAL A 286 13.33 6.70 9.36
N TYR A 287 12.37 7.16 8.58
CA TYR A 287 11.44 8.21 8.97
C TYR A 287 10.05 7.62 9.21
N THR A 288 9.35 8.17 10.19
CA THR A 288 7.95 7.83 10.48
C THR A 288 7.09 8.98 9.97
N VAL A 289 6.32 8.73 8.92
CA VAL A 289 5.34 9.67 8.37
C VAL A 289 4.05 9.50 9.16
N LEU A 290 3.74 10.45 10.03
CA LEU A 290 2.56 10.44 10.89
C LEU A 290 1.49 11.34 10.30
N VAL A 291 0.33 10.78 9.98
CA VAL A 291 -0.86 11.53 9.59
C VAL A 291 -1.80 11.60 10.78
N THR A 292 -2.23 12.81 11.15
CA THR A 292 -3.18 13.05 12.24
C THR A 292 -4.42 13.73 11.69
N ALA A 293 -5.58 13.10 11.88
CA ALA A 293 -6.88 13.62 11.50
C ALA A 293 -7.56 14.31 12.68
N PHE A 294 -8.34 15.35 12.39
CA PHE A 294 -9.06 16.15 13.36
C PHE A 294 -10.53 16.27 12.93
N ASN A 295 -11.45 16.08 13.88
CA ASN A 295 -12.87 16.34 13.72
C ASN A 295 -13.26 17.56 14.55
N GLU A 296 -13.89 18.55 13.92
CA GLU A 296 -14.27 19.82 14.56
C GLU A 296 -13.12 20.50 15.35
N GLY A 297 -11.88 20.34 14.87
CA GLY A 297 -10.67 20.91 15.48
C GLY A 297 -10.14 20.17 16.71
N LYS A 298 -10.66 18.98 17.02
CA LYS A 298 -10.08 18.07 18.02
C LYS A 298 -9.43 16.88 17.32
N GLU A 299 -8.30 16.43 17.84
CA GLU A 299 -7.64 15.22 17.35
C GLU A 299 -8.62 14.05 17.43
N TRP A 300 -8.80 13.38 16.29
CA TRP A 300 -9.73 12.27 16.14
C TRP A 300 -8.96 10.95 16.17
N GLU A 301 -8.01 10.80 15.25
CA GLU A 301 -7.15 9.63 15.14
C GLU A 301 -5.89 9.94 14.33
N SER A 302 -4.91 9.04 14.37
CA SER A 302 -3.69 9.12 13.59
C SER A 302 -3.23 7.75 13.14
N ASP A 303 -2.54 7.71 12.01
CA ASP A 303 -1.85 6.51 11.51
C ASP A 303 -0.49 6.89 10.92
N SER A 304 0.40 5.91 10.74
CA SER A 304 1.76 6.16 10.28
C SER A 304 2.26 5.16 9.23
N ALA A 305 3.03 5.68 8.28
CA ALA A 305 3.82 4.89 7.33
C ALA A 305 5.32 5.04 7.62
N ILE A 306 6.10 3.98 7.42
CA ILE A 306 7.57 4.01 7.54
C ILE A 306 8.19 4.29 6.17
N VAL A 307 9.07 5.28 6.10
CA VAL A 307 9.87 5.56 4.90
C VAL A 307 11.34 5.28 5.21
N THR A 308 11.91 4.29 4.52
CA THR A 308 13.35 4.01 4.55
C THR A 308 14.03 4.74 3.39
N VAL A 309 14.92 5.67 3.71
CA VAL A 309 15.69 6.46 2.75
C VAL A 309 17.12 5.93 2.72
N ASN A 310 17.57 5.44 1.57
CA ASN A 310 18.94 4.93 1.41
C ASN A 310 19.91 6.07 1.08
N ASN A 311 21.13 5.96 1.62
CA ASN A 311 22.28 6.80 1.25
C ASN A 311 22.63 6.59 -0.24
N VAL A 312 22.91 7.69 -0.94
CA VAL A 312 23.44 7.74 -2.31
C VAL A 312 24.81 8.39 -2.33
N ALA A 313 25.82 7.62 -2.72
CA ALA A 313 27.19 8.10 -2.80
C ALA A 313 27.37 9.40 -3.66
N PRO A 314 28.32 10.28 -3.29
CA PRO A 314 28.67 11.46 -4.08
C PRO A 314 29.19 11.08 -5.47
N THR A 315 29.11 12.01 -6.42
CA THR A 315 29.64 11.84 -7.78
C THR A 315 30.66 12.91 -8.13
N ILE A 316 31.91 12.53 -8.46
CA ILE A 316 32.96 13.47 -8.88
C ILE A 316 32.76 13.87 -10.35
N GLU A 317 32.17 15.04 -10.55
CA GLU A 317 31.92 15.63 -11.86
C GLU A 317 33.23 15.94 -12.59
N SER A 318 34.14 16.69 -11.95
CA SER A 318 35.35 17.17 -12.61
C SER A 318 36.54 17.36 -11.68
N MET A 319 37.73 17.21 -12.26
CA MET A 319 39.00 17.59 -11.63
C MET A 319 39.80 18.43 -12.61
N SER A 320 40.34 19.54 -12.14
CA SER A 320 41.12 20.49 -12.93
C SER A 320 42.19 21.16 -12.07
N GLY A 321 43.08 21.93 -12.70
CA GLY A 321 44.14 22.68 -12.00
C GLY A 321 45.56 22.17 -12.23
N PRO A 322 45.84 20.84 -12.17
CA PRO A 322 47.19 20.36 -12.44
C PRO A 322 47.65 20.76 -13.85
N PRO A 323 48.90 21.20 -14.01
CA PRO A 323 49.40 21.69 -15.29
C PRO A 323 49.53 20.54 -16.29
N THR A 324 49.18 20.80 -17.55
CA THR A 324 49.45 19.89 -18.67
C THR A 324 50.93 19.91 -19.06
N ASP A 325 51.59 21.03 -18.83
CA ASP A 325 53.02 21.19 -19.03
C ASP A 325 53.82 20.73 -17.80
N PRO A 326 55.01 20.15 -18.00
CA PRO A 326 55.88 19.77 -16.91
C PRO A 326 56.21 20.95 -15.99
N ILE A 327 56.22 20.67 -14.71
CA ILE A 327 56.51 21.64 -13.67
C ILE A 327 57.88 21.39 -13.03
N ARG A 328 58.59 22.47 -12.73
CA ARG A 328 59.89 22.39 -12.06
C ARG A 328 59.71 21.89 -10.63
N LEU A 329 60.60 21.00 -10.22
CA LEU A 329 60.71 20.50 -8.85
C LEU A 329 60.71 21.66 -7.84
N GLY A 330 59.87 21.54 -6.81
CA GLY A 330 59.70 22.55 -5.76
C GLY A 330 58.65 23.63 -6.04
N ASN A 331 58.08 23.69 -7.25
CA ASN A 331 56.92 24.55 -7.51
C ASN A 331 55.62 23.85 -7.10
N ALA A 332 54.67 24.61 -6.57
CA ALA A 332 53.36 24.10 -6.21
C ALA A 332 52.47 23.90 -7.45
N ILE A 333 51.68 22.84 -7.43
CA ILE A 333 50.51 22.63 -8.29
C ILE A 333 49.24 22.87 -7.50
N TYR A 334 48.12 23.06 -8.19
CA TYR A 334 46.80 23.23 -7.59
C TYR A 334 45.84 22.19 -8.17
N LEU A 335 44.98 21.63 -7.31
CA LEU A 335 43.89 20.74 -7.68
C LEU A 335 42.57 21.38 -7.25
N VAL A 336 41.62 21.40 -8.17
CA VAL A 336 40.22 21.76 -7.97
C VAL A 336 39.38 20.53 -8.33
N GLY A 337 38.74 19.93 -7.33
CA GLY A 337 37.74 18.88 -7.51
C GLY A 337 36.35 19.42 -7.26
N VAL A 338 35.42 19.12 -8.16
CA VAL A 338 33.98 19.45 -8.03
C VAL A 338 33.20 18.16 -8.10
N PHE A 339 32.27 17.98 -7.17
CA PHE A 339 31.38 16.82 -7.08
C PHE A 339 29.93 17.25 -6.85
N THR A 340 29.01 16.31 -6.87
CA THR A 340 27.60 16.46 -6.51
C THR A 340 27.23 15.38 -5.51
N ASP A 341 26.18 15.62 -4.74
CA ASP A 341 25.62 14.63 -3.82
C ASP A 341 24.09 14.84 -3.72
N PRO A 342 23.26 13.80 -3.86
CA PRO A 342 21.82 13.87 -3.56
C PRO A 342 21.51 14.16 -2.09
N GLY A 343 22.33 13.67 -1.15
CA GLY A 343 22.28 13.95 0.28
C GLY A 343 22.76 15.36 0.57
N VAL A 344 21.84 16.34 0.56
CA VAL A 344 22.22 17.75 0.70
C VAL A 344 22.59 18.15 2.13
N LEU A 345 22.28 17.29 3.10
CA LEU A 345 22.65 17.46 4.51
C LEU A 345 23.95 16.72 4.87
N ASP A 346 24.48 15.91 3.96
CA ASP A 346 25.69 15.12 4.14
C ASP A 346 26.92 16.01 4.30
N SER A 347 27.83 15.58 5.16
CA SER A 347 29.17 16.12 5.24
C SER A 347 30.17 15.18 4.57
N HIS A 348 31.15 15.73 3.84
CA HIS A 348 32.05 14.92 3.02
C HIS A 348 33.49 14.95 3.53
N ILE A 349 34.20 13.87 3.27
CA ILE A 349 35.65 13.77 3.42
C ILE A 349 36.27 13.59 2.03
N ALA A 350 37.06 14.57 1.60
CA ALA A 350 37.85 14.50 0.38
C ALA A 350 39.27 14.03 0.71
N LEU A 351 39.67 12.86 0.19
CA LEU A 351 41.01 12.31 0.24
C LEU A 351 41.70 12.47 -1.11
N ILE A 352 42.77 13.26 -1.15
CA ILE A 352 43.61 13.44 -2.33
C ILE A 352 44.87 12.61 -2.16
N GLN A 353 45.10 11.71 -3.11
CA GLN A 353 46.34 10.96 -3.27
C GLN A 353 47.13 11.61 -4.40
N TRP A 354 48.27 12.22 -4.09
CA TRP A 354 49.04 13.00 -5.08
C TRP A 354 49.87 12.13 -6.02
N GLY A 355 49.80 10.79 -5.91
CA GLY A 355 50.61 9.86 -6.69
C GLY A 355 52.06 9.72 -6.18
N ASP A 356 52.47 10.53 -5.21
CA ASP A 356 53.65 10.29 -4.37
C ASP A 356 53.23 9.55 -3.08
N THR A 357 54.09 9.55 -2.06
CA THR A 357 53.78 8.93 -0.76
C THR A 357 52.93 9.81 0.16
N GLN A 358 52.44 10.95 -0.32
CA GLN A 358 51.70 11.92 0.47
C GLN A 358 50.22 11.94 0.08
N THR A 359 49.39 12.24 1.08
CA THR A 359 47.95 12.39 0.92
C THR A 359 47.50 13.65 1.63
N THR A 360 46.40 14.24 1.17
CA THR A 360 45.73 15.36 1.83
C THR A 360 44.29 14.98 2.11
N THR A 361 43.84 15.16 3.34
CA THR A 361 42.45 14.95 3.73
C THR A 361 41.80 16.30 4.05
N VAL A 362 40.62 16.53 3.52
CA VAL A 362 39.84 17.75 3.73
C VAL A 362 38.43 17.35 4.18
N ASN A 363 38.01 17.85 5.34
CA ASN A 363 36.63 17.71 5.78
C ASN A 363 35.83 18.88 5.22
N LEU A 364 34.70 18.57 4.59
CA LEU A 364 33.79 19.48 3.93
C LEU A 364 32.47 19.44 4.69
N SER A 365 31.98 20.61 5.13
CA SER A 365 30.65 20.68 5.75
C SER A 365 29.56 20.50 4.71
N ALA A 366 28.35 20.16 5.15
CA ALA A 366 27.17 20.08 4.29
C ALA A 366 27.00 21.32 3.39
N GLY A 367 26.66 21.07 2.13
CA GLY A 367 26.55 22.09 1.08
C GLY A 367 27.88 22.55 0.47
N VAL A 368 29.02 21.95 0.84
CA VAL A 368 30.34 22.27 0.27
C VAL A 368 30.81 21.19 -0.71
N TYR A 369 30.57 21.42 -2.00
CA TYR A 369 30.82 20.44 -3.07
C TYR A 369 32.11 20.67 -3.87
N GLN A 370 33.07 21.39 -3.29
CA GLN A 370 34.32 21.71 -3.97
C GLN A 370 35.52 21.58 -3.02
N VAL A 371 36.55 20.90 -3.50
CA VAL A 371 37.85 20.81 -2.84
C VAL A 371 38.91 21.56 -3.63
N ASN A 372 39.65 22.45 -2.95
CA ASN A 372 40.73 23.25 -3.52
C ASN A 372 42.00 23.05 -2.70
N GLN A 373 43.00 22.39 -3.27
CA GLN A 373 44.25 22.07 -2.55
C GLN A 373 45.48 22.29 -3.42
N SER A 374 46.64 22.45 -2.78
CA SER A 374 47.93 22.60 -3.46
C SER A 374 48.94 21.57 -2.99
N HIS A 375 49.84 21.16 -3.87
CA HIS A 375 50.90 20.21 -3.55
C HIS A 375 52.24 20.57 -4.18
N THR A 376 53.33 20.21 -3.51
CA THR A 376 54.68 20.38 -4.02
C THR A 376 55.42 19.05 -3.91
N TYR A 377 55.91 18.55 -5.04
CA TYR A 377 56.64 17.28 -5.09
C TYR A 377 58.09 17.45 -4.63
N ALA A 378 58.56 16.52 -3.80
CA ALA A 378 59.93 16.47 -3.30
C ALA A 378 60.90 15.73 -4.23
N SER A 379 60.41 15.05 -5.27
CA SER A 379 61.21 14.32 -6.25
C SER A 379 60.68 14.52 -7.66
N ALA A 380 61.59 14.54 -8.63
CA ALA A 380 61.22 14.53 -10.04
C ALA A 380 60.59 13.19 -10.41
N GLY A 381 59.56 13.20 -11.24
CA GLY A 381 58.75 12.01 -11.53
C GLY A 381 57.54 12.31 -12.40
N VAL A 382 56.75 11.27 -12.64
CA VAL A 382 55.45 11.35 -13.31
C VAL A 382 54.44 10.83 -12.31
N TYR A 383 53.44 11.65 -11.99
CA TYR A 383 52.47 11.38 -10.94
C TYR A 383 51.05 11.39 -11.50
N ILE A 384 50.19 10.52 -10.96
CA ILE A 384 48.75 10.53 -11.21
C ILE A 384 48.06 10.90 -9.90
N ILE A 385 47.15 11.87 -9.97
CA ILE A 385 46.40 12.34 -8.80
C ILE A 385 45.06 11.63 -8.77
N THR A 386 44.69 11.08 -7.62
CA THR A 386 43.39 10.46 -7.36
C THR A 386 42.68 11.24 -6.26
N LEU A 387 41.43 11.61 -6.51
CA LEU A 387 40.52 12.17 -5.52
C LEU A 387 39.48 11.12 -5.17
N THR A 388 39.29 10.87 -3.88
CA THR A 388 38.17 10.12 -3.34
C THR A 388 37.33 11.05 -2.49
N VAL A 389 36.02 11.08 -2.71
CA VAL A 389 35.06 11.80 -1.87
C VAL A 389 34.16 10.76 -1.22
N THR A 390 33.96 10.87 0.09
CA THR A 390 33.14 9.97 0.90
C THR A 390 32.17 10.81 1.72
N ASP A 391 30.87 10.52 1.66
CA ASP A 391 29.87 11.11 2.55
C ASP A 391 29.99 10.55 3.98
N ASP A 392 29.29 11.15 4.94
CA ASP A 392 29.30 10.74 6.35
C ASP A 392 28.54 9.43 6.62
N ASP A 393 27.79 8.95 5.64
CA ASP A 393 27.02 7.72 5.67
C ASP A 393 27.71 6.56 4.93
N GLY A 394 28.94 6.79 4.46
CA GLY A 394 29.88 5.79 3.95
C GLY A 394 29.83 5.52 2.45
N GLY A 395 28.99 6.22 1.69
CA GLY A 395 29.02 6.23 0.24
C GLY A 395 30.28 6.95 -0.27
N SER A 396 30.79 6.55 -1.43
CA SER A 396 32.02 7.15 -1.95
C SER A 396 32.17 7.02 -3.46
N ASP A 397 32.80 8.02 -4.06
CA ASP A 397 33.30 7.98 -5.44
C ASP A 397 34.79 8.32 -5.49
N ALA A 398 35.50 7.74 -6.45
CA ALA A 398 36.92 7.91 -6.64
C ALA A 398 37.27 8.10 -8.12
N LYS A 399 37.97 9.20 -8.42
CA LYS A 399 38.36 9.56 -9.79
C LYS A 399 39.84 9.91 -9.82
N SER A 400 40.53 9.49 -10.88
CA SER A 400 41.89 9.96 -11.19
C SER A 400 41.85 10.98 -12.31
N ILE A 401 42.74 11.97 -12.27
CA ILE A 401 42.84 12.95 -13.36
C ILE A 401 43.36 12.26 -14.64
N ASP A 402 42.84 12.66 -15.80
CA ASP A 402 43.17 12.05 -17.09
C ASP A 402 44.59 12.41 -17.58
N THR A 403 45.24 13.38 -16.95
CA THR A 403 46.58 13.87 -17.32
C THR A 403 47.61 13.62 -16.21
N TYR A 404 48.80 13.21 -16.61
CA TYR A 404 49.91 13.05 -15.67
C TYR A 404 50.50 14.41 -15.29
N VAL A 405 50.87 14.55 -14.01
CA VAL A 405 51.72 15.64 -13.56
C VAL A 405 53.18 15.23 -13.72
N VAL A 406 53.88 15.91 -14.64
CA VAL A 406 55.31 15.67 -14.87
C VAL A 406 56.12 16.68 -14.08
N VAL A 407 56.93 16.21 -13.13
CA VAL A 407 57.82 17.04 -12.32
C VAL A 407 59.25 16.80 -12.75
N TYR A 408 59.96 17.85 -13.16
CA TYR A 408 61.35 17.75 -13.61
C TYR A 408 62.32 18.50 -12.69
N ASP A 409 63.55 17.99 -12.57
CA ASP A 409 64.64 18.70 -11.91
C ASP A 409 65.64 19.19 -12.98
N PRO A 410 65.83 20.51 -13.18
CA PRO A 410 66.81 21.02 -14.14
C PRO A 410 68.26 20.71 -13.76
N ASN A 411 68.51 20.26 -12.53
CA ASN A 411 69.80 19.74 -12.08
C ASN A 411 69.88 18.20 -12.19
N CYS A 412 69.00 17.54 -12.94
CA CYS A 412 69.04 16.09 -13.10
C CYS A 412 70.20 15.58 -13.98
N GLY A 413 71.00 16.49 -14.55
CA GLY A 413 72.13 16.19 -15.41
C GLY A 413 71.75 16.26 -16.88
N PHE A 414 72.28 15.35 -17.70
CA PHE A 414 71.94 15.24 -19.11
C PHE A 414 72.10 13.83 -19.64
N VAL A 415 71.45 13.54 -20.76
CA VAL A 415 71.58 12.25 -21.44
C VAL A 415 72.19 12.43 -22.83
N THR A 416 73.07 11.50 -23.19
CA THR A 416 73.59 11.35 -24.55
C THR A 416 73.41 9.91 -24.99
N GLY A 417 73.12 9.69 -26.26
CA GLY A 417 73.08 8.35 -26.81
C GLY A 417 73.30 8.35 -28.30
N GLY A 418 73.83 7.25 -28.82
CA GLY A 418 73.97 7.07 -30.26
C GLY A 418 74.14 5.60 -30.58
N GLY A 419 73.50 5.15 -31.65
CA GLY A 419 73.46 3.75 -31.97
C GLY A 419 72.38 3.37 -32.96
N TRP A 420 71.94 2.12 -32.88
CA TRP A 420 70.87 1.62 -33.72
C TRP A 420 70.03 0.54 -33.03
N ILE A 421 68.78 0.45 -33.47
CA ILE A 421 67.82 -0.61 -33.15
C ILE A 421 67.35 -1.28 -34.44
N ILE A 422 66.64 -2.40 -34.31
CA ILE A 422 65.83 -2.96 -35.40
C ILE A 422 64.38 -2.55 -35.18
N ALA A 423 63.75 -1.90 -36.16
CA ALA A 423 62.30 -1.75 -36.21
C ALA A 423 61.67 -3.13 -36.35
N LEU A 424 60.77 -3.46 -35.41
CA LEU A 424 59.98 -4.69 -35.42
C LEU A 424 58.68 -4.46 -36.21
N PRO A 425 57.98 -5.54 -36.61
CA PRO A 425 56.68 -5.40 -37.23
C PRO A 425 55.74 -4.53 -36.39
N GLY A 426 55.01 -3.64 -37.04
CA GLY A 426 54.14 -2.63 -36.42
C GLY A 426 54.85 -1.34 -35.99
N SER A 427 56.19 -1.29 -35.91
CA SER A 427 56.89 -0.07 -35.44
C SER A 427 56.68 1.15 -36.35
N TYR A 428 56.35 0.92 -37.63
CA TYR A 428 56.06 1.96 -38.62
C TYR A 428 54.64 1.73 -39.20
N PRO A 429 53.59 2.38 -38.66
CA PRO A 429 52.20 2.09 -39.02
C PRO A 429 51.86 2.24 -40.50
N ALA A 430 52.56 3.11 -41.23
CA ALA A 430 52.35 3.28 -42.67
C ALA A 430 52.75 2.05 -43.50
N ASN A 431 53.62 1.18 -42.98
CA ASN A 431 53.92 -0.14 -43.54
C ASN A 431 54.27 -1.13 -42.41
N PRO A 432 53.26 -1.79 -41.81
CA PRO A 432 53.46 -2.59 -40.59
C PRO A 432 54.44 -3.76 -40.74
N ASP A 433 54.63 -4.30 -41.94
CA ASP A 433 55.56 -5.42 -42.17
C ASP A 433 57.01 -4.96 -42.36
N LEU A 434 57.24 -3.65 -42.48
CA LEU A 434 58.55 -3.08 -42.77
C LEU A 434 59.45 -3.13 -41.52
N THR A 435 60.48 -3.97 -41.59
CA THR A 435 61.48 -4.13 -40.54
C THR A 435 62.86 -3.74 -41.04
N GLY A 436 63.76 -3.37 -40.13
CA GLY A 436 65.16 -3.11 -40.48
C GLY A 436 65.86 -2.15 -39.53
N ARG A 437 67.10 -1.83 -39.87
CA ARG A 437 67.96 -1.00 -39.02
C ARG A 437 67.48 0.45 -38.98
N CYS A 438 67.29 0.97 -37.78
CA CYS A 438 67.07 2.39 -37.51
C CYS A 438 68.26 2.94 -36.73
N ASN A 439 68.91 3.99 -37.24
CA ASN A 439 69.99 4.66 -36.52
C ASN A 439 69.44 5.84 -35.74
N PHE A 440 70.07 6.17 -34.61
CA PHE A 440 69.71 7.33 -33.82
C PHE A 440 70.94 7.97 -33.18
N GLY A 441 70.82 9.25 -32.90
CA GLY A 441 71.79 10.01 -32.13
C GLY A 441 71.06 11.09 -31.34
N PHE A 442 71.41 11.27 -30.08
CA PHE A 442 70.80 12.30 -29.27
C PHE A 442 71.65 12.85 -28.14
N VAL A 443 71.34 14.10 -27.80
CA VAL A 443 71.70 14.77 -26.55
C VAL A 443 70.50 15.57 -26.07
N SER A 444 70.25 15.58 -24.75
CA SER A 444 69.26 16.44 -24.12
C SER A 444 69.78 16.88 -22.75
N LYS A 445 69.79 18.19 -22.50
CA LYS A 445 70.37 18.83 -21.30
C LYS A 445 69.64 20.12 -20.93
N TYR A 446 69.37 20.34 -19.64
CA TYR A 446 69.09 21.69 -19.15
C TYR A 446 70.39 22.51 -19.05
N LYS A 447 70.43 23.66 -19.71
CA LYS A 447 71.50 24.64 -19.47
C LYS A 447 71.29 25.34 -18.13
N LYS A 448 72.38 25.77 -17.50
CA LYS A 448 72.33 26.47 -16.21
C LYS A 448 71.45 27.73 -16.34
N GLY A 449 70.42 27.82 -15.51
CA GLY A 449 69.48 28.94 -15.51
C GLY A 449 68.37 28.85 -16.57
N HIS A 450 68.28 27.76 -17.33
CA HIS A 450 67.23 27.52 -18.32
C HIS A 450 66.20 26.52 -17.76
N ASN A 451 64.94 26.72 -18.12
CA ASN A 451 63.81 25.88 -17.66
C ASN A 451 63.33 24.89 -18.73
N THR A 452 63.83 24.99 -19.96
CA THR A 452 63.61 24.04 -21.06
C THR A 452 64.92 23.35 -21.41
N PRO A 453 64.91 22.06 -21.81
CA PRO A 453 66.11 21.38 -22.26
C PRO A 453 66.58 21.96 -23.60
N GLU A 454 67.85 21.77 -23.89
CA GLU A 454 68.41 21.95 -25.21
C GLU A 454 69.10 20.65 -25.64
N GLY A 455 69.08 20.38 -26.93
CA GLY A 455 69.57 19.12 -27.44
C GLY A 455 69.60 19.03 -28.94
N ASN A 456 69.96 17.84 -29.40
CA ASN A 456 69.78 17.43 -30.78
C ASN A 456 69.34 15.96 -30.75
N THR A 457 68.25 15.59 -31.41
CA THR A 457 67.75 14.21 -31.54
C THR A 457 67.52 13.94 -33.01
N GLU A 458 68.24 12.95 -33.53
CA GLU A 458 68.12 12.46 -34.90
C GLU A 458 67.72 10.99 -34.86
N PHE A 459 66.74 10.62 -35.69
CA PHE A 459 66.31 9.23 -35.86
C PHE A 459 66.07 8.93 -37.34
N GLN A 460 66.76 7.92 -37.86
CA GLN A 460 66.74 7.58 -39.27
C GLN A 460 66.33 6.12 -39.48
N PHE A 461 65.20 5.92 -40.15
CA PHE A 461 64.78 4.64 -40.70
C PHE A 461 64.78 4.70 -42.23
N GLN A 462 65.91 4.32 -42.83
CA GLN A 462 66.15 4.48 -44.27
C GLN A 462 65.16 3.69 -45.13
N LEU A 463 64.81 2.47 -44.73
CA LEU A 463 63.84 1.64 -45.48
C LEU A 463 62.44 2.26 -45.51
N GLY A 464 62.05 2.98 -44.45
CA GLY A 464 60.80 3.73 -44.37
C GLY A 464 60.88 5.16 -44.91
N SER A 465 62.02 5.57 -45.49
CA SER A 465 62.29 6.97 -45.90
C SER A 465 61.99 8.00 -44.80
N LEU A 466 62.22 7.63 -43.54
CA LEU A 466 61.95 8.46 -42.37
C LEU A 466 63.27 9.00 -41.82
N ASN A 467 63.45 10.32 -41.87
CA ASN A 467 64.58 11.00 -41.25
C ASN A 467 64.08 12.13 -40.33
N PHE A 468 63.98 11.83 -39.04
CA PHE A 468 63.49 12.77 -38.03
C PHE A 468 64.64 13.59 -37.44
N HIS A 469 64.41 14.89 -37.30
CA HIS A 469 65.29 15.84 -36.62
C HIS A 469 64.49 16.70 -35.63
N SER A 470 64.91 16.75 -34.37
CA SER A 470 64.31 17.63 -33.35
C SER A 470 64.60 19.11 -33.63
N HIS A 471 63.64 19.98 -33.29
CA HIS A 471 63.76 21.44 -33.31
C HIS A 471 63.64 22.05 -31.92
N THR A 472 62.64 21.62 -31.15
CA THR A 472 62.31 22.16 -29.83
C THR A 472 62.27 21.04 -28.80
N TYR A 473 62.43 21.41 -27.54
CA TYR A 473 62.40 20.51 -26.40
C TYR A 473 61.51 21.12 -25.33
N GLU A 474 60.63 20.30 -24.78
CA GLU A 474 59.70 20.73 -23.74
C GLU A 474 60.28 20.41 -22.36
N TRP A 475 60.73 19.18 -22.16
CA TRP A 475 61.24 18.70 -20.86
C TRP A 475 62.16 17.50 -20.97
N LEU A 476 62.98 17.32 -19.93
CA LEU A 476 63.84 16.18 -19.69
C LEU A 476 63.65 15.73 -18.24
N LEU A 477 63.45 14.43 -18.06
CA LEU A 477 63.37 13.77 -16.78
C LEU A 477 64.45 12.71 -16.70
N ILE A 478 65.36 12.81 -15.74
CA ILE A 478 66.33 11.77 -15.43
C ILE A 478 66.02 11.21 -14.04
N SER A 479 65.72 9.92 -13.97
CA SER A 479 65.48 9.19 -12.74
C SER A 479 66.31 7.90 -12.74
N GLY A 480 67.36 7.89 -11.93
CA GLY A 480 68.30 6.75 -11.85
C GLY A 480 68.96 6.47 -13.21
N ALA A 481 68.67 5.28 -13.76
CA ALA A 481 69.19 4.82 -15.04
C ALA A 481 68.30 5.20 -16.23
N LYS A 482 67.15 5.87 -16.02
CA LYS A 482 66.18 6.21 -17.05
C LYS A 482 66.21 7.71 -17.34
N ALA A 483 66.33 8.07 -18.61
CA ALA A 483 66.10 9.42 -19.11
C ALA A 483 64.88 9.40 -20.04
N THR A 484 63.94 10.30 -19.83
CA THR A 484 62.78 10.49 -20.70
C THR A 484 62.71 11.97 -21.08
N TYR A 485 62.47 12.29 -22.34
CA TYR A 485 62.27 13.68 -22.75
C TYR A 485 61.33 13.77 -23.94
N LYS A 486 60.75 14.96 -24.11
CA LYS A 486 59.78 15.28 -25.16
C LYS A 486 60.18 16.58 -25.85
N GLY A 487 59.81 16.67 -27.12
CA GLY A 487 59.92 17.88 -27.90
C GLY A 487 59.21 17.73 -29.23
N GLU A 488 59.55 18.62 -30.16
CA GLU A 488 59.03 18.58 -31.52
C GLU A 488 60.17 18.56 -32.53
N GLY A 489 59.86 18.16 -33.75
CA GLY A 489 60.80 18.05 -34.85
C GLY A 489 60.12 18.00 -36.21
N THR A 490 60.94 17.76 -37.23
CA THR A 490 60.51 17.57 -38.62
C THR A 490 60.91 16.18 -39.10
N ILE A 491 60.13 15.61 -40.02
CA ILE A 491 60.54 14.44 -40.80
C ILE A 491 60.94 14.91 -42.20
N ASN A 492 62.14 14.56 -42.65
CA ASN A 492 62.71 14.97 -43.93
C ASN A 492 62.72 16.50 -44.14
N GLY A 493 62.83 17.27 -43.06
CA GLY A 493 62.89 18.74 -43.07
C GLY A 493 61.54 19.45 -43.23
N VAL A 494 60.41 18.73 -43.18
CA VAL A 494 59.06 19.29 -43.31
C VAL A 494 58.13 18.79 -42.19
N GLY A 495 56.98 19.45 -42.04
CA GLY A 495 55.89 19.07 -41.12
C GLY A 495 56.17 19.36 -39.64
N HIS A 496 55.14 19.20 -38.81
CA HIS A 496 55.24 19.32 -37.35
C HIS A 496 55.01 17.95 -36.71
N TYR A 497 56.03 17.47 -36.00
CA TYR A 497 55.99 16.15 -35.37
C TYR A 497 56.39 16.25 -33.92
N GLY A 498 55.54 15.75 -33.03
CA GLY A 498 55.89 15.52 -31.64
C GLY A 498 56.74 14.26 -31.51
N PHE A 499 57.65 14.25 -30.55
CA PHE A 499 58.38 13.04 -30.20
C PHE A 499 58.56 12.88 -28.70
N ARG A 500 58.54 11.63 -28.25
CA ARG A 500 58.94 11.23 -26.90
C ARG A 500 60.04 10.19 -27.02
N LEU A 501 61.12 10.40 -26.27
CA LEU A 501 62.25 9.49 -26.23
C LEU A 501 62.48 9.02 -24.80
N THR A 502 62.62 7.71 -24.63
CA THR A 502 62.96 7.07 -23.36
C THR A 502 64.20 6.22 -23.55
N ALA A 503 65.24 6.50 -22.76
CA ALA A 503 66.53 5.85 -22.79
C ALA A 503 66.84 5.24 -21.41
N ILE A 504 67.32 3.99 -21.38
CA ILE A 504 67.83 3.35 -20.17
C ILE A 504 69.32 3.09 -20.35
N ASP A 505 70.14 3.69 -19.49
CA ASP A 505 71.57 3.43 -19.35
C ASP A 505 71.76 2.11 -18.58
N GLY A 506 72.09 1.06 -19.33
CA GLY A 506 72.29 -0.29 -18.83
C GLY A 506 73.46 -0.43 -17.86
N LYS A 507 74.46 0.48 -17.91
CA LYS A 507 75.59 0.47 -16.96
C LYS A 507 75.19 0.99 -15.59
N ILE A 508 74.27 1.95 -15.54
CA ILE A 508 73.73 2.47 -14.27
C ILE A 508 72.61 1.55 -13.75
N ASN A 509 71.90 0.87 -14.66
CA ASN A 509 70.84 -0.07 -14.29
C ASN A 509 71.43 -1.28 -13.53
N ARG A 510 70.90 -1.56 -12.34
CA ARG A 510 71.48 -2.52 -11.38
C ARG A 510 71.38 -4.00 -11.82
N ASP A 511 70.75 -4.26 -12.96
CA ASP A 511 70.56 -5.60 -13.54
C ASP A 511 71.65 -5.99 -14.56
N GLY A 512 72.61 -5.10 -14.86
CA GLY A 512 73.64 -5.35 -15.87
C GLY A 512 73.11 -5.46 -17.30
N SER A 513 71.92 -4.90 -17.56
CA SER A 513 71.25 -4.96 -18.86
C SER A 513 71.97 -4.13 -19.93
N ILE A 514 71.77 -4.50 -21.20
CA ILE A 514 72.17 -3.70 -22.36
C ILE A 514 71.27 -2.47 -22.41
N ASP A 515 71.82 -1.33 -22.86
CA ASP A 515 71.09 -0.09 -23.05
C ASP A 515 69.77 -0.31 -23.82
N LYS A 516 68.69 0.33 -23.36
CA LYS A 516 67.37 0.22 -24.00
C LYS A 516 66.89 1.58 -24.48
N PHE A 517 66.18 1.58 -25.59
CA PHE A 517 65.79 2.79 -26.29
C PHE A 517 64.36 2.68 -26.81
N ARG A 518 63.53 3.68 -26.55
CA ARG A 518 62.23 3.88 -27.20
C ARG A 518 62.16 5.29 -27.76
N ILE A 519 61.69 5.42 -29.00
CA ILE A 519 61.25 6.68 -29.56
C ILE A 519 59.85 6.50 -30.16
N LYS A 520 58.95 7.40 -29.80
CA LYS A 520 57.61 7.54 -30.35
C LYS A 520 57.53 8.89 -31.05
N ILE A 521 57.13 8.91 -32.31
CA ILE A 521 56.99 10.11 -33.15
C ILE A 521 55.56 10.13 -33.69
N TRP A 522 54.90 11.29 -33.63
CA TRP A 522 53.53 11.47 -34.10
C TRP A 522 53.35 12.79 -34.82
N ASP A 523 52.39 12.84 -35.73
CA ASP A 523 52.05 14.00 -36.54
C ASP A 523 51.07 14.89 -35.78
N THR A 524 51.53 16.07 -35.34
CA THR A 524 50.70 17.00 -34.55
C THR A 524 49.65 17.70 -35.40
N ASP A 525 49.85 17.76 -36.73
CA ASP A 525 48.89 18.36 -37.65
C ASP A 525 47.76 17.40 -38.02
N ASN A 526 47.88 16.12 -37.66
CA ASN A 526 46.93 15.05 -38.00
C ASN A 526 46.43 14.29 -36.76
N ASN A 527 45.94 15.03 -35.76
CA ASN A 527 45.32 14.50 -34.55
C ASN A 527 46.22 13.48 -33.81
N ASP A 528 47.50 13.83 -33.65
CA ASP A 528 48.56 13.03 -33.03
C ASP A 528 48.70 11.61 -33.61
N LEU A 529 48.49 11.45 -34.92
CA LEU A 529 48.65 10.17 -35.59
C LEU A 529 50.09 9.65 -35.45
N ILE A 530 50.24 8.44 -34.91
CA ILE A 530 51.56 7.82 -34.69
C ILE A 530 52.24 7.52 -36.03
N VAL A 531 53.44 8.07 -36.23
CA VAL A 531 54.27 7.86 -37.42
C VAL A 531 55.29 6.74 -37.19
N PHE A 532 55.86 6.66 -35.99
CA PHE A 532 56.78 5.59 -35.61
C PHE A 532 56.77 5.37 -34.10
N ASP A 533 56.74 4.12 -33.64
CA ASP A 533 56.95 3.74 -32.24
C ASP A 533 57.55 2.35 -32.18
N ASN A 534 58.80 2.23 -31.73
CA ASN A 534 59.45 0.93 -31.58
C ASN A 534 58.95 0.14 -30.35
N ASN A 535 57.91 0.61 -29.69
CA ASN A 535 57.15 -0.13 -28.69
C ASN A 535 55.64 0.21 -28.84
N LEU A 536 55.12 0.16 -30.07
CA LEU A 536 53.74 0.53 -30.40
C LEU A 536 52.71 -0.18 -29.50
N GLY A 537 51.70 0.58 -29.03
CA GLY A 537 50.61 0.07 -28.19
C GLY A 537 50.94 -0.02 -26.70
N ALA A 538 52.21 0.12 -26.32
CA ALA A 538 52.60 0.22 -24.93
C ALA A 538 52.26 1.59 -24.32
N PRO A 539 51.84 1.65 -23.04
CA PRO A 539 51.71 2.88 -22.29
C PRO A 539 52.97 3.76 -22.37
N ASP A 540 52.77 5.06 -22.35
CA ASP A 540 53.79 6.09 -22.56
C ASP A 540 54.83 6.18 -21.42
N ASP A 541 54.51 5.65 -20.25
CA ASP A 541 55.35 5.56 -19.05
C ASP A 541 56.11 4.23 -18.94
N GLN A 542 55.68 3.20 -19.68
CA GLN A 542 56.32 1.88 -19.70
C GLN A 542 57.79 1.99 -20.10
N ASN A 543 58.64 1.26 -19.39
CA ASN A 543 60.06 1.18 -19.73
C ASN A 543 60.27 0.60 -21.14
N PRO A 544 61.24 1.12 -21.91
CA PRO A 544 61.60 0.58 -23.21
C PRO A 544 61.84 -0.93 -23.16
N SER A 545 61.16 -1.67 -24.05
CA SER A 545 61.40 -3.10 -24.28
C SER A 545 62.53 -3.34 -25.28
N THR A 546 62.75 -2.41 -26.21
CA THR A 546 63.73 -2.54 -27.29
C THR A 546 65.14 -2.34 -26.76
N VAL A 547 65.94 -3.39 -26.89
CA VAL A 547 67.38 -3.39 -26.58
C VAL A 547 68.16 -2.79 -27.75
N MET A 548 69.14 -1.93 -27.46
CA MET A 548 70.05 -1.42 -28.49
C MET A 548 70.83 -2.58 -29.13
N SER A 549 70.87 -2.60 -30.46
CA SER A 549 71.62 -3.60 -31.21
C SER A 549 73.07 -3.16 -31.49
N GLY A 550 73.39 -1.89 -31.25
CA GLY A 550 74.75 -1.37 -31.17
C GLY A 550 74.78 0.12 -30.83
N GLY A 551 75.92 0.59 -30.31
CA GLY A 551 76.09 1.96 -29.80
C GLY A 551 76.13 2.02 -28.27
N GLN A 552 75.87 3.19 -27.70
CA GLN A 552 75.77 3.38 -26.25
C GLN A 552 74.82 4.52 -25.87
N ILE A 553 74.20 4.40 -24.70
CA ILE A 553 73.52 5.45 -23.96
C ILE A 553 74.38 5.79 -22.74
N THR A 554 74.41 7.07 -22.36
CA THR A 554 75.11 7.51 -21.15
C THR A 554 74.30 8.60 -20.49
N ILE A 555 73.92 8.37 -19.24
CA ILE A 555 73.33 9.38 -18.36
C ILE A 555 74.46 10.01 -17.54
N HIS A 556 74.63 11.32 -17.73
CA HIS A 556 75.59 12.14 -17.01
C HIS A 556 74.87 12.80 -15.85
N LYS A 557 75.20 12.39 -14.63
CA LYS A 557 74.69 13.03 -13.41
C LYS A 557 75.23 14.46 -13.33
N ALA A 558 74.45 15.36 -12.73
CA ALA A 558 74.85 16.74 -12.51
C ALA A 558 76.01 16.88 -11.53
#